data_AF-A0A7X6QCE1-F1
#
_entry.id   AF-A0A7X6QCE1-F1
#
_cell.length_a   1.000
_cell.length_b   1.000
_cell.length_c   1.000
_cell.angle_alpha   90.00
_cell.angle_beta   90.00
_cell.angle_gamma   90.00
#
_symmetry.space_group_name_H-M   'P 1'
#
loop_
_entity.id
_entity.type
_entity.pdbx_description
1 polymer ?
#
loop_
_entity_poly.entity_id
_entity_poly.type
_entity_poly.pdbx_seq_one_letter_code
_entity_poly.pdbx_strand_id
1 'polypeptide(L)'
;RPGGGARPGGAGARPGGAGAAGAQGAQAQAPAPRPIGGVEAFQTVLCDELIPYVDSHFRTLANKDNRAMAGLSMGGMETHTITLARPELFSYYGLLSGGQYNPSQIQDKGQVKKIFMSCGSKENPDGINNATKAMKDAGFDVMGYVSEGTAHEFQTWRRSLYHMAQFFWGN
;
A
#
# COMPACT_ATOMS: atom_id res chain seq x y z
N ARG A 1 31.62 -80.67 32.81
CA ARG A 1 31.01 -81.84 32.10
C ARG A 1 30.29 -82.64 33.16
N PRO A 2 28.99 -82.93 33.05
CA PRO A 2 28.19 -83.36 31.88
C PRO A 2 27.34 -82.20 31.33
N GLY A 3 26.48 -82.25 30.30
CA GLY A 3 25.89 -83.27 29.42
C GLY A 3 24.89 -82.52 28.51
N GLY A 4 24.74 -82.93 27.24
CA GLY A 4 24.15 -82.12 26.16
C GLY A 4 22.62 -81.98 26.10
N GLY A 5 22.16 -81.18 25.12
CA GLY A 5 20.74 -81.07 24.75
C GLY A 5 20.41 -79.86 23.87
N ALA A 6 20.32 -80.11 22.56
CA ALA A 6 19.51 -79.46 21.50
C ALA A 6 19.29 -77.92 21.43
N ARG A 7 19.58 -77.37 20.23
CA ARG A 7 18.99 -76.12 19.68
C ARG A 7 17.58 -76.40 19.13
N PRO A 8 16.71 -75.38 19.04
CA PRO A 8 16.44 -74.82 17.70
C PRO A 8 16.32 -73.29 17.67
N GLY A 9 16.28 -72.76 16.45
CA GLY A 9 16.52 -71.35 16.10
C GLY A 9 15.40 -70.38 16.41
N GLY A 10 15.77 -69.10 16.37
CA GLY A 10 14.88 -67.94 16.47
C GLY A 10 15.68 -66.69 16.17
N ALA A 11 15.24 -65.94 15.16
CA ALA A 11 16.02 -64.96 14.42
C ALA A 11 16.16 -63.59 15.12
N GLY A 12 17.28 -62.91 14.81
CA GLY A 12 17.32 -61.46 14.58
C GLY A 12 17.48 -60.54 15.80
N ALA A 13 18.72 -60.25 16.19
CA ALA A 13 19.04 -59.07 17.01
C ALA A 13 20.14 -58.24 16.33
N ARG A 14 19.81 -56.99 15.98
CA ARG A 14 20.77 -55.89 15.77
C ARG A 14 20.16 -54.56 16.26
N PRO A 15 21.01 -53.60 16.67
CA PRO A 15 20.80 -52.81 17.88
C PRO A 15 20.18 -51.44 17.61
N GLY A 16 19.24 -51.02 18.46
CA GLY A 16 18.72 -49.64 18.50
C GLY A 16 19.56 -48.78 19.41
N GLY A 17 20.42 -47.94 18.81
CA GLY A 17 21.19 -46.90 19.49
C GLY A 17 20.31 -45.76 20.02
N ALA A 18 20.84 -45.08 21.04
CA ALA A 18 20.26 -43.92 21.69
C ALA A 18 19.93 -42.79 20.70
N GLY A 19 18.66 -42.36 20.68
CA GLY A 19 18.20 -41.20 19.93
C GLY A 19 18.44 -39.91 20.73
N ALA A 20 19.36 -39.08 20.24
CA ALA A 20 19.56 -37.71 20.70
C ALA A 20 18.35 -36.83 20.36
N ALA A 21 18.03 -35.91 21.28
CA ALA A 21 17.04 -34.86 21.08
C ALA A 21 17.43 -33.96 19.90
N GLY A 22 16.58 -33.93 18.86
CA GLY A 22 16.72 -33.05 17.70
C GLY A 22 15.90 -31.78 17.87
N ALA A 23 16.58 -30.63 17.85
CA ALA A 23 15.99 -29.31 17.87
C ALA A 23 15.09 -29.06 16.65
N GLN A 24 14.03 -28.30 16.90
CA GLN A 24 13.04 -27.82 15.94
C GLN A 24 13.69 -26.98 14.84
N GLY A 25 13.45 -27.35 13.58
CA GLY A 25 13.58 -26.46 12.43
C GLY A 25 12.19 -26.06 11.97
N ALA A 26 11.70 -24.89 12.38
CA ALA A 26 10.51 -24.30 11.78
C ALA A 26 10.86 -23.99 10.31
N GLN A 27 10.31 -24.76 9.39
CA GLN A 27 10.37 -24.43 7.97
C GLN A 27 9.55 -23.15 7.79
N ALA A 28 10.23 -22.03 7.52
CA ALA A 28 9.59 -20.82 7.06
C ALA A 28 8.83 -21.15 5.78
N GLN A 29 7.52 -21.20 5.89
CA GLN A 29 6.66 -21.43 4.75
C GLN A 29 6.79 -20.21 3.85
N ALA A 30 7.29 -20.43 2.62
CA ALA A 30 7.33 -19.38 1.62
C ALA A 30 5.90 -18.81 1.46
N PRO A 31 5.74 -17.47 1.41
CA PRO A 31 4.43 -16.88 1.24
C PRO A 31 3.77 -17.44 -0.02
N ALA A 32 2.47 -17.72 0.08
CA ALA A 32 1.69 -18.18 -1.06
C ALA A 32 1.86 -17.22 -2.25
N PRO A 33 1.86 -17.71 -3.50
CA PRO A 33 1.99 -16.86 -4.67
C PRO A 33 0.90 -15.79 -4.65
N ARG A 34 1.35 -14.52 -4.57
CA ARG A 34 0.44 -13.37 -4.55
C ARG A 34 -0.28 -13.27 -5.89
N PRO A 35 -1.60 -12.96 -5.92
CA PRO A 35 -2.30 -12.71 -7.17
C PRO A 35 -1.55 -11.64 -7.98
N ILE A 36 -1.08 -11.99 -9.17
CA ILE A 36 -0.41 -11.04 -10.06
C ILE A 36 -1.49 -10.34 -10.87
N GLY A 37 -1.65 -9.04 -10.62
CA GLY A 37 -2.51 -8.16 -11.43
C GLY A 37 -3.71 -7.61 -10.68
N GLY A 38 -3.47 -6.65 -9.79
CA GLY A 38 -4.52 -5.90 -9.10
C GLY A 38 -3.92 -4.84 -8.19
N VAL A 39 -4.74 -3.87 -7.78
CA VAL A 39 -4.35 -2.80 -6.85
C VAL A 39 -3.78 -3.37 -5.54
N GLU A 40 -4.25 -4.54 -5.09
CA GLU A 40 -3.74 -5.23 -3.89
C GLU A 40 -2.27 -5.67 -4.01
N ALA A 41 -1.88 -6.19 -5.18
CA ALA A 41 -0.49 -6.58 -5.42
C ALA A 41 0.42 -5.35 -5.43
N PHE A 42 0.00 -4.27 -6.10
CA PHE A 42 0.72 -3.00 -6.09
C PHE A 42 0.75 -2.38 -4.70
N GLN A 43 -0.35 -2.41 -3.94
CA GLN A 43 -0.42 -1.95 -2.56
C GLN A 43 0.63 -2.66 -1.69
N THR A 44 0.74 -3.98 -1.81
CA THR A 44 1.70 -4.77 -1.03
C THR A 44 3.13 -4.36 -1.37
N VAL A 45 3.48 -4.32 -2.66
CA VAL A 45 4.81 -3.90 -3.11
C VAL A 45 5.12 -2.46 -2.67
N LEU A 46 4.16 -1.54 -2.79
CA LEU A 46 4.36 -0.15 -2.40
C LEU A 46 4.53 0.00 -0.88
N CYS A 47 3.60 -0.54 -0.12
CA CYS A 47 3.46 -0.26 1.32
C CYS A 47 4.42 -1.09 2.17
N ASP A 48 4.60 -2.36 1.82
CA ASP A 48 5.30 -3.31 2.68
C ASP A 48 6.74 -3.59 2.19
N GLU A 49 7.08 -3.18 0.96
CA GLU A 49 8.43 -3.37 0.39
C GLU A 49 9.09 -2.04 0.03
N LEU A 50 8.47 -1.23 -0.84
CA LEU A 50 9.10 -0.03 -1.39
C LEU A 50 9.24 1.10 -0.37
N ILE A 51 8.19 1.40 0.42
CA ILE A 51 8.29 2.43 1.47
C ILE A 51 9.39 2.08 2.48
N PRO A 52 9.43 0.87 3.08
CA PRO A 52 10.53 0.47 3.98
C PRO A 52 11.91 0.53 3.32
N TYR A 53 12.01 0.14 2.04
CA TYR A 53 13.26 0.25 1.29
C TYR A 53 13.72 1.70 1.17
N VAL A 54 12.84 2.61 0.73
CA VAL A 54 13.17 4.04 0.57
C VAL A 54 13.55 4.66 1.92
N ASP A 55 12.80 4.39 2.98
CA ASP A 55 13.05 4.96 4.31
C ASP A 55 14.35 4.45 4.95
N SER A 56 14.83 3.26 4.58
CA SER A 56 16.11 2.71 5.06
C SER A 56 17.33 3.12 4.23
N HIS A 57 17.14 3.51 2.96
CA HIS A 57 18.24 3.83 2.05
C HIS A 57 18.42 5.33 1.76
N PHE A 58 17.41 6.14 2.09
CA PHE A 58 17.43 7.59 1.91
C PHE A 58 17.12 8.31 3.23
N ARG A 59 17.55 9.56 3.36
CA ARG A 59 17.27 10.39 4.54
C ARG A 59 15.86 10.96 4.47
N THR A 60 14.87 10.14 4.79
CA THR A 60 13.45 10.53 4.81
C THR A 60 12.97 10.88 6.22
N LEU A 61 11.85 11.60 6.31
CA LEU A 61 11.06 11.67 7.52
C LEU A 61 10.03 10.53 7.47
N ALA A 62 10.39 9.36 7.99
CA ALA A 62 9.67 8.10 7.83
C ALA A 62 8.39 7.97 8.69
N ASN A 63 7.48 8.94 8.61
CA ASN A 63 6.21 8.94 9.32
C ASN A 63 5.07 9.46 8.43
N LYS A 64 3.82 9.12 8.78
CA LYS A 64 2.65 9.43 7.94
C LYS A 64 2.49 10.92 7.67
N ASP A 65 2.85 11.75 8.63
CA ASP A 65 2.71 13.20 8.60
C ASP A 65 3.62 13.89 7.59
N ASN A 66 4.60 13.15 7.05
CA ASN A 66 5.55 13.59 6.05
C ASN A 66 5.45 12.79 4.74
N ARG A 67 4.40 11.96 4.58
CA ARG A 67 4.23 11.08 3.41
C ARG A 67 2.93 11.37 2.66
N ALA A 68 3.08 11.60 1.36
CA ALA A 68 1.99 11.82 0.41
C ALA A 68 1.92 10.67 -0.60
N MET A 69 0.73 10.43 -1.14
CA MET A 69 0.55 9.60 -2.34
C MET A 69 -0.30 10.35 -3.34
N ALA A 70 0.13 10.32 -4.60
CA ALA A 70 -0.60 10.93 -5.70
C ALA A 70 -0.46 10.11 -6.98
N GLY A 71 -1.49 10.14 -7.81
CA GLY A 71 -1.51 9.41 -9.07
C GLY A 71 -2.44 10.01 -10.10
N LEU A 72 -2.11 9.78 -11.37
CA LEU A 72 -2.87 10.25 -12.51
C LEU A 72 -3.69 9.12 -13.15
N SER A 73 -4.89 9.42 -13.63
CA SER A 73 -5.76 8.45 -14.31
C SER A 73 -5.94 7.15 -13.51
N MET A 74 -5.55 5.99 -14.05
CA MET A 74 -5.52 4.70 -13.35
C MET A 74 -4.68 4.75 -12.06
N GLY A 75 -3.53 5.42 -12.07
CA GLY A 75 -2.72 5.62 -10.87
C GLY A 75 -3.42 6.47 -9.80
N GLY A 76 -4.36 7.32 -10.20
CA GLY A 76 -5.25 8.01 -9.28
C GLY A 76 -6.26 7.06 -8.63
N MET A 77 -6.81 6.10 -9.38
CA MET A 77 -7.67 5.05 -8.80
C MET A 77 -6.91 4.15 -7.82
N GLU A 78 -5.67 3.78 -8.17
CA GLU A 78 -4.76 3.07 -7.26
C GLU A 78 -4.49 3.88 -5.99
N THR A 79 -4.16 5.17 -6.15
CA THR A 79 -3.94 6.10 -5.02
C THR A 79 -5.16 6.20 -4.12
N HIS A 80 -6.35 6.38 -4.69
CA HIS A 80 -7.60 6.47 -3.93
C HIS A 80 -7.85 5.20 -3.11
N THR A 81 -7.72 4.04 -3.73
CA THR A 81 -7.89 2.75 -3.06
C THR A 81 -6.87 2.55 -1.94
N ILE A 82 -5.59 2.78 -2.23
CA ILE A 82 -4.49 2.51 -1.29
C ILE A 82 -4.50 3.47 -0.10
N THR A 83 -4.74 4.75 -0.32
CA THR A 83 -4.73 5.74 0.77
C THR A 83 -5.90 5.56 1.76
N LEU A 84 -7.06 5.08 1.28
CA LEU A 84 -8.17 4.70 2.14
C LEU A 84 -7.95 3.37 2.86
N ALA A 85 -7.24 2.42 2.23
CA ALA A 85 -6.92 1.13 2.83
C ALA A 85 -5.74 1.17 3.81
N ARG A 86 -4.81 2.11 3.61
CA ARG A 86 -3.58 2.29 4.42
C ARG A 86 -3.47 3.72 5.00
N PRO A 87 -4.48 4.19 5.73
CA PRO A 87 -4.51 5.55 6.28
C PRO A 87 -3.39 5.85 7.29
N GLU A 88 -2.80 4.81 7.88
CA GLU A 88 -1.68 4.90 8.81
C GLU A 88 -0.36 5.28 8.13
N LEU A 89 -0.26 5.19 6.79
CA LEU A 89 0.97 5.46 6.05
C LEU A 89 1.04 6.85 5.42
N PHE A 90 -0.11 7.48 5.13
CA PHE A 90 -0.20 8.67 4.30
C PHE A 90 -1.09 9.74 4.94
N SER A 91 -0.63 11.00 4.89
CA SER A 91 -1.42 12.17 5.34
C SER A 91 -1.85 13.12 4.23
N TYR A 92 -1.37 12.93 3.00
CA TYR A 92 -1.69 13.82 1.87
C TYR A 92 -2.08 13.01 0.65
N TYR A 93 -3.28 13.25 0.12
CA TYR A 93 -3.87 12.43 -0.94
C TYR A 93 -4.10 13.25 -2.21
N GLY A 94 -3.52 12.84 -3.34
CA GLY A 94 -3.59 13.59 -4.61
C GLY A 94 -4.16 12.79 -5.78
N LEU A 95 -5.25 13.27 -6.39
CA LEU A 95 -5.85 12.67 -7.58
C LEU A 95 -5.74 13.61 -8.78
N LEU A 96 -5.05 13.16 -9.84
CA LEU A 96 -4.76 13.94 -11.05
C LEU A 96 -5.55 13.36 -12.25
N SER A 97 -6.74 13.88 -12.52
CA SER A 97 -7.71 13.26 -13.44
C SER A 97 -7.99 11.79 -13.08
N GLY A 98 -8.06 11.50 -11.78
CA GLY A 98 -7.98 10.13 -11.24
C GLY A 98 -9.14 9.74 -10.33
N GLY A 99 -10.26 10.46 -10.39
CA GLY A 99 -11.41 10.29 -9.50
C GLY A 99 -11.55 11.40 -8.46
N GLN A 100 -12.35 11.15 -7.44
CA GLN A 100 -12.73 12.10 -6.39
C GLN A 100 -12.82 11.39 -5.04
N TYR A 101 -12.46 12.09 -3.97
CA TYR A 101 -12.86 11.71 -2.61
C TYR A 101 -14.22 12.31 -2.28
N ASN A 102 -14.98 11.60 -1.45
CA ASN A 102 -16.20 12.13 -0.83
C ASN A 102 -16.12 12.02 0.70
N PRO A 103 -16.87 12.86 1.44
CA PRO A 103 -16.77 12.88 2.90
C PRO A 103 -17.12 11.54 3.57
N SER A 104 -18.05 10.77 3.00
CA SER A 104 -18.47 9.48 3.55
C SER A 104 -17.38 8.39 3.51
N GLN A 105 -16.35 8.56 2.68
CA GLN A 105 -15.21 7.64 2.61
C GLN A 105 -14.20 7.83 3.75
N ILE A 106 -14.17 9.01 4.38
CA ILE A 106 -13.15 9.38 5.37
C ILE A 106 -13.87 9.66 6.70
N GLN A 107 -13.96 8.63 7.54
CA GLN A 107 -14.70 8.69 8.79
C GLN A 107 -13.95 9.46 9.88
N ASP A 108 -12.63 9.31 9.95
CA ASP A 108 -11.77 10.05 10.87
C ASP A 108 -11.10 11.22 10.15
N LYS A 109 -11.39 12.46 10.56
CA LYS A 109 -10.74 13.65 9.97
C LYS A 109 -9.24 13.73 10.30
N GLY A 110 -8.79 13.11 11.38
CA GLY A 110 -7.36 13.03 11.75
C GLY A 110 -6.55 12.06 10.87
N GLN A 111 -7.24 11.28 10.02
CA GLN A 111 -6.61 10.38 9.07
C GLN A 111 -5.76 11.13 8.05
N VAL A 112 -6.26 12.26 7.54
CA VAL A 112 -5.70 12.99 6.39
C VAL A 112 -5.53 14.46 6.73
N LYS A 113 -4.38 15.04 6.38
CA LYS A 113 -4.09 16.46 6.56
C LYS A 113 -4.58 17.29 5.39
N LYS A 114 -4.31 16.86 4.16
CA LYS A 114 -4.66 17.62 2.94
C LYS A 114 -5.07 16.71 1.78
N ILE A 115 -6.05 17.15 1.00
CA ILE A 115 -6.54 16.43 -0.17
C ILE A 115 -6.46 17.32 -1.41
N PHE A 116 -5.91 16.81 -2.51
CA PHE A 116 -5.86 17.49 -3.79
C PHE A 116 -6.61 16.69 -4.85
N MET A 117 -7.49 17.34 -5.59
CA MET A 117 -8.24 16.73 -6.70
C MET A 117 -8.18 17.66 -7.91
N SER A 118 -7.93 17.10 -9.09
CA SER A 118 -7.82 17.93 -10.29
C SER A 118 -8.26 17.22 -11.56
N CYS A 119 -8.54 18.01 -12.59
CA CYS A 119 -8.71 17.56 -13.97
C CYS A 119 -8.43 18.70 -14.97
N GLY A 120 -8.45 18.42 -16.27
CA GLY A 120 -8.50 19.42 -17.33
C GLY A 120 -9.91 20.01 -17.50
N SER A 121 -10.03 21.23 -18.03
CA SER A 121 -11.33 21.88 -18.25
C SER A 121 -12.18 21.19 -19.32
N LYS A 122 -11.56 20.39 -20.19
CA LYS A 122 -12.25 19.55 -21.20
C LYS A 122 -12.59 18.14 -20.70
N GLU A 123 -12.43 17.87 -19.41
CA GLU A 123 -12.82 16.62 -18.76
C GLU A 123 -14.13 16.80 -17.98
N ASN A 124 -14.14 16.52 -16.67
CA ASN A 124 -15.28 16.72 -15.78
C ASN A 124 -14.95 17.76 -14.68
N PRO A 125 -14.79 19.05 -15.02
CA PRO A 125 -14.46 20.10 -14.05
C PRO A 125 -15.57 20.29 -13.00
N ASP A 126 -16.84 20.14 -13.37
CA ASP A 126 -17.97 20.26 -12.44
C ASP A 126 -17.91 19.18 -11.36
N GLY A 127 -17.55 17.95 -11.72
CA GLY A 127 -17.32 16.88 -10.75
C GLY A 127 -16.26 17.24 -9.72
N ILE A 128 -15.10 17.75 -10.17
CA ILE A 128 -14.01 18.17 -9.26
C ILE A 128 -14.47 19.34 -8.37
N ASN A 129 -15.15 20.33 -8.93
CA ASN A 129 -15.64 21.48 -8.18
C ASN A 129 -16.67 21.08 -7.12
N ASN A 130 -17.64 20.23 -7.48
CA ASN A 130 -18.68 19.74 -6.57
C ASN A 130 -18.10 18.87 -5.45
N ALA A 131 -17.21 17.94 -5.77
CA ALA A 131 -16.54 17.10 -4.78
C ALA A 131 -15.67 17.93 -3.82
N THR A 132 -14.92 18.90 -4.36
CA THR A 132 -14.12 19.83 -3.56
C THR A 132 -15.00 20.62 -2.60
N LYS A 133 -16.13 21.15 -3.08
CA LYS A 133 -17.08 21.87 -2.24
C LYS A 133 -17.61 20.97 -1.12
N ALA A 134 -18.07 19.75 -1.44
CA ALA A 134 -18.59 18.81 -0.45
C ALA A 134 -17.55 18.46 0.62
N MET A 135 -16.28 18.27 0.24
CA MET A 135 -15.18 18.01 1.17
C MET A 135 -14.88 19.23 2.05
N LYS A 136 -14.91 20.45 1.50
CA LYS A 136 -14.76 21.70 2.29
C LYS A 136 -15.91 21.88 3.29
N ASP A 137 -17.15 21.66 2.85
CA ASP A 137 -18.34 21.77 3.71
C ASP A 137 -18.30 20.74 4.85
N ALA A 138 -17.69 19.57 4.61
CA ALA A 138 -17.42 18.57 5.64
C ALA A 138 -16.21 18.88 6.53
N GLY A 139 -15.49 19.98 6.28
CA GLY A 139 -14.38 20.46 7.12
C GLY A 139 -13.02 19.81 6.84
N PHE A 140 -12.79 19.28 5.64
CA PHE A 140 -11.48 18.82 5.21
C PHE A 140 -10.67 19.97 4.58
N ASP A 141 -9.34 19.97 4.78
CA ASP A 141 -8.43 20.83 4.03
C ASP A 141 -8.22 20.24 2.64
N VAL A 142 -8.85 20.84 1.63
CA VAL A 142 -8.94 20.30 0.27
C VAL A 142 -8.79 21.39 -0.79
N MET A 143 -8.05 21.07 -1.84
CA MET A 143 -7.89 21.89 -3.02
C MET A 143 -8.38 21.15 -4.27
N GLY A 144 -9.36 21.77 -4.94
CA GLY A 144 -9.77 21.43 -6.30
C GLY A 144 -9.04 22.30 -7.30
N TYR A 145 -8.52 21.70 -8.38
CA TYR A 145 -7.84 22.44 -9.44
C TYR A 145 -8.31 22.00 -10.83
N VAL A 146 -8.63 22.97 -11.69
CA VAL A 146 -8.98 22.73 -13.10
C VAL A 146 -7.90 23.34 -13.97
N SER A 147 -7.25 22.52 -14.78
CA SER A 147 -6.27 22.97 -15.77
C SER A 147 -7.00 23.48 -17.02
N GLU A 148 -6.98 24.80 -17.22
CA GLU A 148 -7.70 25.42 -18.32
C GLU A 148 -7.11 25.08 -19.71
N GLY A 149 -8.01 24.83 -20.67
CA GLY A 149 -7.70 24.52 -22.07
C GLY A 149 -7.23 23.09 -22.35
N THR A 150 -7.06 22.25 -21.32
CA THR A 150 -6.49 20.89 -21.46
C THR A 150 -7.52 19.79 -21.21
N ALA A 151 -7.23 18.59 -21.71
CA ALA A 151 -8.04 17.39 -21.53
C ALA A 151 -7.28 16.33 -20.68
N HIS A 152 -7.53 15.05 -20.93
CA HIS A 152 -6.86 13.94 -20.25
C HIS A 152 -5.44 13.70 -20.80
N GLU A 153 -4.54 14.65 -20.53
CA GLU A 153 -3.20 14.71 -21.13
C GLU A 153 -2.13 15.18 -20.15
N PHE A 154 -0.86 14.96 -20.49
CA PHE A 154 0.27 15.27 -19.61
C PHE A 154 0.36 16.73 -19.19
N GLN A 155 -0.14 17.68 -19.99
CA GLN A 155 -0.11 19.08 -19.58
C GLN A 155 -1.04 19.36 -18.40
N THR A 156 -2.18 18.68 -18.32
CA THR A 156 -3.05 18.69 -17.13
C THR A 156 -2.27 18.20 -15.92
N TRP A 157 -1.63 17.03 -16.01
CA TRP A 157 -0.94 16.44 -14.87
C TRP A 157 0.29 17.22 -14.42
N ARG A 158 1.03 17.84 -15.35
CA ARG A 158 2.15 18.74 -15.03
C ARG A 158 1.70 19.94 -14.20
N ARG A 159 0.61 20.59 -14.61
CA ARG A 159 0.03 21.73 -13.88
C ARG A 159 -0.56 21.29 -12.55
N SER A 160 -1.26 20.16 -12.52
CA SER A 160 -1.78 19.57 -11.28
C SER A 160 -0.67 19.30 -10.27
N LEU A 161 0.45 18.69 -10.69
CA LEU A 161 1.60 18.44 -9.82
C LEU A 161 2.18 19.75 -9.26
N TYR A 162 2.31 20.79 -10.09
CA TYR A 162 2.80 22.11 -9.67
C TYR A 162 1.94 22.67 -8.53
N HIS A 163 0.61 22.73 -8.70
CA HIS A 163 -0.29 23.26 -7.68
C HIS A 163 -0.39 22.36 -6.45
N MET A 164 -0.41 21.04 -6.64
CA MET A 164 -0.47 20.07 -5.55
C MET A 164 0.77 20.15 -4.66
N ALA A 165 1.96 20.26 -5.24
CA ALA A 165 3.20 20.34 -4.47
C ALA A 165 3.24 21.59 -3.59
N GLN A 166 2.80 22.73 -4.13
CA GLN A 166 2.67 23.95 -3.34
C GLN A 166 1.58 23.84 -2.27
N PHE A 167 0.47 23.17 -2.55
CA PHE A 167 -0.59 23.02 -1.55
C PHE A 167 -0.18 22.09 -0.40
N PHE A 168 0.48 20.97 -0.69
CA PHE A 168 0.88 20.01 0.34
C PHE A 168 2.03 20.52 1.22
N TRP A 169 3.05 21.13 0.62
CA TRP A 169 4.29 21.52 1.31
C TRP A 169 4.57 23.02 1.35
N GLY A 170 3.73 23.84 0.71
CA GLY A 170 3.81 25.29 0.84
C GLY A 170 3.28 25.75 2.20
N ASN A 171 3.91 26.82 2.70
CA ASN A 171 3.57 27.50 3.96
C ASN A 171 2.20 28.17 3.87
#